data_AF-A0A7W1DXY8-F1
#
_entry.id   AF-A0A7W1DXY8-F1
#
_cell.length_a   1.000
_cell.length_b   1.000
_cell.length_c   1.000
_cell.angle_alpha   90.00
_cell.angle_beta   90.00
_cell.angle_gamma   90.00
#
_symmetry.space_group_name_H-M   'P 1'
#
loop_
_entity.id
_entity.type
_entity.pdbx_description
1 polymer ?
#
loop_
_entity_poly.entity_id
_entity_poly.type
_entity_poly.pdbx_seq_one_letter_code
_entity_poly.pdbx_strand_id
1 'polypeptide(L)'
;MDTSEKQIKRIVLNRMERCAVCHHSFSPDDIHVLSRRKDMWMMVVQCDECQARNFVAAVLGDGDPDEAQLALRQLSMGFDESELEELAETVGKPADPISAHDVVDMHEFLGEFDGDFQKLFRSS
;
A
#
# COMPACT_ATOMS: atom_id res chain seq x y z
N MET A 1 16.61 -12.62 -19.20
CA MET A 1 15.38 -12.94 -18.46
C MET A 1 15.23 -14.44 -18.37
N ASP A 2 15.16 -14.95 -17.14
CA ASP A 2 14.88 -16.35 -16.82
C ASP A 2 13.48 -16.73 -17.36
N THR A 3 13.33 -17.92 -17.94
CA THR A 3 12.06 -18.39 -18.51
C THR A 3 10.94 -18.41 -17.45
N SER A 4 11.31 -18.72 -16.20
CA SER A 4 10.39 -18.74 -15.06
C SER A 4 9.88 -17.33 -14.69
N GLU A 5 10.70 -16.29 -14.86
CA GLU A 5 10.31 -14.90 -14.62
C GLU A 5 9.27 -14.43 -15.63
N LYS A 6 9.45 -14.75 -16.91
CA LYS A 6 8.47 -14.41 -17.96
C LYS A 6 7.13 -15.10 -17.71
N GLN A 7 7.15 -16.35 -17.25
CA GLN A 7 5.94 -17.10 -16.94
C GLN A 7 5.20 -16.50 -15.75
N ILE A 8 5.90 -16.18 -14.65
CA ILE A 8 5.23 -15.64 -13.46
C ILE A 8 4.65 -14.25 -13.71
N LYS A 9 5.37 -13.37 -14.43
CA LYS A 9 4.85 -12.06 -14.84
C LYS A 9 3.57 -12.19 -15.65
N ARG A 10 3.50 -13.16 -16.58
CA ARG A 10 2.29 -13.42 -17.36
C ARG A 10 1.12 -13.89 -16.49
N ILE A 11 1.37 -14.76 -15.51
CA ILE A 11 0.34 -15.21 -14.57
C ILE A 11 -0.23 -14.02 -13.79
N VAL A 12 0.63 -13.13 -13.30
CA VAL A 12 0.22 -11.92 -12.58
C VAL A 12 -0.62 -11.00 -13.48
N LEU A 13 -0.16 -10.72 -14.70
CA LEU A 13 -0.93 -9.88 -15.65
C LEU A 13 -2.30 -10.45 -15.97
N ASN A 14 -2.42 -11.76 -16.19
CA ASN A 14 -3.71 -12.39 -16.48
C ASN A 14 -4.69 -12.31 -15.31
N ARG A 15 -4.20 -12.16 -14.07
CA ARG A 15 -5.04 -12.03 -12.88
C ARG A 15 -5.33 -10.58 -12.53
N MET A 16 -4.48 -9.66 -12.98
CA MET A 16 -4.52 -8.24 -12.70
C MET A 16 -4.26 -7.46 -14.00
N GLU A 17 -5.23 -7.46 -14.91
CA GLU A 17 -5.07 -6.86 -16.23
C GLU A 17 -5.09 -5.32 -16.21
N ARG A 18 -5.73 -4.72 -15.19
CA ARG A 18 -5.97 -3.28 -15.11
C ARG A 18 -5.72 -2.72 -13.72
N CYS A 19 -5.26 -1.48 -13.67
CA CYS A 19 -5.08 -0.73 -12.44
C CYS A 19 -6.42 -0.51 -11.73
N ALA A 20 -6.47 -0.77 -10.43
CA ALA A 20 -7.69 -0.57 -9.63
C ALA A 20 -8.06 0.91 -9.43
N VAL A 21 -7.11 1.82 -9.66
CA VAL A 21 -7.29 3.27 -9.46
C VAL A 21 -7.72 3.97 -10.76
N CYS A 22 -6.95 3.82 -11.83
CA CYS A 22 -7.18 4.54 -13.10
C CYS A 22 -7.67 3.65 -14.25
N HIS A 23 -7.78 2.34 -14.03
CA HIS A 23 -8.21 1.35 -15.04
C HIS A 23 -7.31 1.22 -16.29
N HIS A 24 -6.14 1.85 -16.30
CA HIS A 24 -5.10 1.62 -17.30
C HIS A 24 -4.65 0.16 -17.30
N SER A 25 -4.35 -0.39 -18.47
CA SER A 25 -3.94 -1.79 -18.62
C SER A 25 -2.47 -1.97 -18.33
N PHE A 26 -2.11 -3.00 -17.57
CA PHE A 26 -0.71 -3.28 -17.25
C PHE A 26 0.00 -4.01 -18.40
N SER A 27 1.30 -3.77 -18.48
CA SER A 27 2.27 -4.41 -19.36
C SER A 27 3.29 -5.24 -18.55
N PRO A 28 4.06 -6.14 -19.18
CA PRO A 28 5.10 -6.92 -18.49
C PRO A 28 6.23 -6.08 -17.88
N ASP A 29 6.40 -4.85 -18.36
CA ASP A 29 7.43 -3.91 -17.92
C ASP A 29 7.01 -3.21 -16.62
N ASP A 30 5.70 -3.13 -16.34
CA ASP A 30 5.12 -2.58 -15.11
C ASP A 30 5.27 -3.50 -13.90
N ILE A 31 5.78 -4.72 -14.10
CA ILE A 31 6.01 -5.72 -13.05
C ILE A 31 7.51 -5.79 -12.76
N HIS A 32 7.87 -5.50 -11.51
CA HIS A 32 9.24 -5.62 -11.04
C HIS A 32 9.36 -6.72 -9.99
N VAL A 33 10.33 -7.62 -10.17
CA VAL A 33 10.63 -8.67 -9.19
C VAL A 33 11.50 -8.06 -8.09
N LEU A 34 10.98 -8.06 -6.87
CA LEU A 34 11.70 -7.56 -5.69
C LEU A 34 12.60 -8.66 -5.10
N SER A 35 12.07 -9.87 -4.96
CA SER A 35 12.84 -11.02 -4.50
C SER A 35 12.27 -12.34 -5.01
N ARG A 36 13.13 -13.35 -5.05
CA ARG A 36 12.77 -14.72 -5.42
C ARG A 36 13.29 -15.69 -4.36
N ARG A 37 12.38 -16.43 -3.75
CA ARG A 37 12.66 -17.59 -2.89
C ARG A 37 12.37 -18.89 -3.67
N LYS A 38 12.59 -20.06 -3.06
CA LYS A 38 12.46 -21.37 -3.74
C LYS A 38 11.04 -21.64 -4.25
N ASP A 39 10.06 -21.18 -3.50
CA ASP A 39 8.62 -21.46 -3.63
C ASP A 39 7.76 -20.18 -3.69
N MET A 40 8.40 -19.02 -3.67
CA MET A 40 7.68 -17.73 -3.63
C MET A 40 8.41 -16.65 -4.43
N TRP A 41 7.63 -15.86 -5.15
CA TRP A 41 8.08 -14.66 -5.85
C TRP A 41 7.42 -13.43 -5.26
N MET A 42 8.23 -12.45 -4.87
CA MET A 42 7.76 -11.14 -4.43
C MET A 42 7.95 -10.14 -5.54
N MET A 43 6.87 -9.47 -5.94
CA MET A 43 6.83 -8.52 -7.03
C MET A 43 6.08 -7.26 -6.62
N VAL A 44 6.39 -6.15 -7.28
CA VAL A 44 5.56 -4.96 -7.28
C VAL A 44 5.04 -4.72 -8.69
N VAL A 45 3.75 -4.44 -8.80
CA VAL A 45 3.10 -3.95 -10.01
C VAL A 45 2.91 -2.45 -9.83
N GLN A 46 3.51 -1.65 -10.70
CA GLN A 46 3.44 -0.18 -10.63
C GLN A 46 2.78 0.35 -11.89
N CYS A 47 1.66 1.05 -11.74
CA CYS A 47 1.01 1.69 -12.88
C CYS A 47 1.88 2.85 -13.37
N ASP A 48 2.23 2.85 -14.65
CA ASP A 48 2.95 3.93 -15.33
C ASP A 48 2.16 5.25 -15.38
N GLU A 49 0.83 5.18 -15.52
CA GLU A 49 -0.04 6.37 -15.59
C GLU A 49 -0.27 7.05 -14.24
N CYS A 50 -0.70 6.30 -13.22
CA CYS A 50 -1.11 6.88 -11.92
C CYS A 50 -0.14 6.59 -10.78
N GLN A 51 0.94 5.84 -11.04
CA GLN A 51 1.98 5.49 -10.07
C GLN A 51 1.49 4.67 -8.86
N ALA A 52 0.24 4.19 -8.89
CA ALA A 52 -0.28 3.26 -7.90
C ALA A 52 0.56 1.97 -7.89
N ARG A 53 0.96 1.54 -6.69
CA ARG A 53 1.77 0.34 -6.47
C ARG A 53 0.92 -0.75 -5.81
N ASN A 54 1.07 -1.98 -6.30
CA ASN A 54 0.45 -3.17 -5.71
C ASN A 54 1.52 -4.23 -5.49
N PHE A 55 1.60 -4.76 -4.27
CA PHE A 55 2.55 -5.81 -3.93
C PHE A 55 1.91 -7.18 -4.14
N VAL A 56 2.63 -8.05 -4.83
CA VAL A 56 2.16 -9.39 -5.21
C VAL A 56 3.16 -10.43 -4.72
N ALA A 57 2.68 -11.37 -3.90
CA ALA A 57 3.38 -12.59 -3.56
C ALA A 57 2.75 -13.74 -4.34
N ALA A 58 3.53 -14.34 -5.24
CA ALA A 58 3.11 -15.53 -5.97
C ALA A 58 3.76 -16.76 -5.36
N VAL A 59 2.92 -17.61 -4.75
CA VAL A 59 3.31 -18.89 -4.14
C VAL A 59 3.24 -20.00 -5.19
N LEU A 60 4.25 -20.86 -5.23
CA LEU A 60 4.41 -21.94 -6.20
C LEU A 60 4.39 -23.30 -5.49
N GLY A 61 3.61 -24.24 -6.00
CA GLY A 61 3.56 -25.61 -5.45
C GLY A 61 3.04 -25.62 -4.00
N ASP A 62 3.82 -26.24 -3.11
CA ASP A 62 3.49 -26.42 -1.70
C ASP A 62 4.00 -25.28 -0.80
N GLY A 63 4.28 -24.11 -1.36
CA GLY A 63 4.72 -22.95 -0.56
C GLY A 63 3.65 -22.51 0.44
N ASP A 64 4.10 -21.91 1.55
CA ASP A 64 3.23 -21.54 2.67
C ASP A 64 2.46 -20.23 2.38
N PRO A 65 1.12 -20.26 2.24
CA PRO A 65 0.32 -19.06 2.02
C PRO A 65 0.35 -18.09 3.21
N ASP A 66 0.58 -18.58 4.43
CA ASP A 66 0.66 -17.73 5.62
C ASP A 66 1.99 -16.95 5.66
N GLU A 67 3.10 -17.60 5.26
CA GLU A 67 4.39 -16.92 5.08
C GLU A 67 4.29 -15.85 3.98
N ALA A 68 3.60 -16.13 2.88
CA ALA A 68 3.39 -15.17 1.80
C ALA A 68 2.55 -13.96 2.23
N GLN A 69 1.50 -14.18 3.03
CA GLN A 69 0.72 -13.09 3.61
C GLN A 69 1.55 -12.22 4.56
N LEU A 70 2.39 -12.84 5.39
CA LEU A 70 3.28 -12.11 6.29
C LEU A 70 4.31 -11.28 5.52
N ALA A 71 4.90 -11.84 4.46
CA ALA A 71 5.84 -11.15 3.60
C ALA A 71 5.19 -9.97 2.85
N LEU A 72 3.95 -10.12 2.37
CA LEU A 72 3.17 -9.02 1.77
C LEU A 72 2.90 -7.90 2.77
N ARG A 73 2.51 -8.26 3.99
CA ARG A 73 2.29 -7.33 5.09
C ARG A 73 3.56 -6.51 5.37
N GLN A 74 4.70 -7.17 5.51
CA GLN A 74 5.99 -6.50 5.74
C GLN A 74 6.39 -5.56 4.60
N LEU A 75 6.20 -5.95 3.34
CA LEU A 75 6.50 -5.08 2.19
C LEU A 75 5.55 -3.87 2.09
N SER A 76 4.29 -4.07 2.46
CA SER A 76 3.30 -2.99 2.51
C SER A 76 3.59 -2.03 3.66
N MET A 77 4.14 -2.56 4.76
CA MET A 77 4.60 -1.85 5.95
C MET A 77 6.03 -1.32 5.84
N GLY A 78 6.56 -1.12 4.62
CA GLY A 78 7.76 -0.28 4.40
C GLY A 78 7.57 1.20 4.78
N PHE A 79 6.51 1.53 5.50
CA PHE A 79 6.28 2.75 6.27
C PHE A 79 6.45 2.34 7.74
N ASP A 80 7.52 2.89 8.32
CA ASP A 80 8.01 2.77 9.70
C ASP A 80 7.21 1.86 10.64
N GLU A 81 7.78 0.70 11.03
CA GLU A 81 7.22 -0.16 12.09
C GLU A 81 6.97 0.63 13.39
N SER A 82 7.72 1.72 13.64
CA SER A 82 7.50 2.58 14.80
C SER A 82 6.24 3.45 14.69
N GLU A 83 5.84 3.90 13.50
CA GLU A 83 4.57 4.62 13.30
C GLU A 83 3.37 3.69 13.49
N LEU A 84 3.50 2.41 13.12
CA LEU A 84 2.43 1.42 13.26
C LEU A 84 2.18 1.01 14.71
N GLU A 85 3.22 0.94 15.53
CA GLU A 85 3.10 0.68 16.97
C GLU A 85 2.52 1.91 17.70
N GLU A 86 2.92 3.13 17.31
CA GLU A 86 2.34 4.39 17.82
C GLU A 86 0.86 4.58 17.38
N LEU A 87 0.51 4.18 16.16
CA LEU A 87 -0.87 4.13 15.67
C LEU A 87 -1.69 3.04 16.37
N ALA A 88 -1.11 1.87 16.65
CA ALA A 88 -1.80 0.81 17.38
C ALA A 88 -2.08 1.21 18.85
N GLU A 89 -1.17 1.94 19.48
CA GLU A 89 -1.35 2.48 20.83
C GLU A 89 -2.39 3.60 20.90
N THR A 90 -2.59 4.36 19.81
CA THR A 90 -3.59 5.44 19.73
C THR A 90 -4.96 4.97 19.24
N VAL A 91 -5.02 3.97 18.35
CA VAL A 91 -6.29 3.40 17.81
C VAL A 91 -6.99 2.49 18.84
N GLY A 92 -6.27 1.99 19.86
CA GLY A 92 -6.85 1.20 20.95
C GLY A 92 -7.66 2.00 21.97
N LYS A 93 -7.57 3.33 21.97
CA LYS A 93 -8.44 4.20 22.77
C LYS A 93 -9.57 4.69 21.86
N PRO A 94 -10.84 4.43 22.19
CA PRO A 94 -11.92 5.13 21.50
C PRO A 94 -11.71 6.62 21.77
N ALA A 95 -11.35 7.37 20.72
CA ALA A 95 -11.49 8.81 20.74
C ALA A 95 -12.97 9.11 21.04
N ASP A 96 -13.22 10.20 21.77
CA ASP A 96 -14.59 10.60 22.03
C ASP A 96 -15.35 10.74 20.69
N PRO A 97 -16.62 10.29 20.60
CA PRO A 97 -17.40 10.41 19.38
C PRO A 97 -17.42 11.86 18.89
N ILE A 98 -17.19 12.06 17.59
CA ILE A 98 -17.24 13.39 16.98
C ILE A 98 -18.61 14.02 17.29
N SER A 99 -18.59 15.17 17.94
CA SER A 99 -19.76 15.94 18.35
C SER A 99 -20.09 17.04 17.35
N ALA A 100 -21.26 17.66 17.50
CA ALA A 100 -21.63 18.83 16.70
C ALA A 100 -20.73 20.04 16.98
N HIS A 101 -20.12 20.13 18.17
CA HIS A 101 -19.20 21.22 18.52
C HIS A 101 -17.91 21.12 17.70
N ASP A 102 -17.36 19.91 17.57
CA ASP A 102 -16.15 19.66 16.78
C ASP A 102 -16.31 20.08 15.31
N VAL A 103 -17.52 19.93 14.77
CA VAL A 103 -17.85 20.36 13.40
C VAL A 103 -17.90 21.87 13.28
N VAL A 104 -18.45 22.57 14.26
CA VAL A 104 -18.48 24.05 14.29
C VAL A 104 -17.07 24.60 14.42
N ASP A 105 -16.26 24.03 15.30
CA ASP A 105 -14.88 24.45 15.53
C ASP A 105 -14.04 24.26 14.27
N MET A 106 -14.20 23.13 13.57
CA MET A 106 -13.53 22.89 12.30
C MET A 106 -14.00 23.85 11.21
N HIS A 107 -15.29 24.17 11.15
CA HIS A 107 -15.84 25.13 10.19
C HIS A 107 -15.27 26.54 10.42
N GLU A 108 -15.20 27.00 11.67
CA GLU A 108 -14.62 28.31 12.02
C GLU A 108 -13.13 28.37 11.69
N PHE A 109 -12.37 27.33 12.06
CA PHE A 109 -10.95 27.20 11.71
C PHE A 109 -10.73 27.28 10.19
N LEU A 110 -11.49 26.51 9.40
CA LEU A 110 -11.37 26.49 7.93
C LEU A 110 -11.75 27.82 7.28
N GLY A 111 -12.56 28.65 7.94
CA GLY A 111 -12.89 30.00 7.47
C GLY A 111 -11.70 30.95 7.45
N GLU A 112 -10.75 30.77 8.38
CA GLU A 112 -9.56 31.63 8.51
C GLU A 112 -8.27 30.94 8.06
N PHE A 113 -8.32 29.65 7.75
CA PHE A 113 -7.15 28.86 7.37
C PHE A 113 -6.62 29.28 5.99
N ASP A 114 -5.33 29.60 5.95
CA ASP A 114 -4.61 30.11 4.77
C ASP A 114 -4.06 29.00 3.86
N GLY A 115 -4.32 27.72 4.20
CA GLY A 115 -3.82 26.57 3.46
C GLY A 115 -2.36 26.20 3.77
N ASP A 116 -1.73 26.84 4.76
CA ASP A 116 -0.35 26.53 5.15
C ASP A 116 -0.29 25.32 6.09
N PHE A 117 -0.26 24.13 5.49
CA PHE A 117 -0.09 22.87 6.21
C PHE A 117 1.30 22.72 6.86
N GLN A 118 2.33 23.40 6.36
CA GLN A 118 3.65 23.38 6.99
C GLN A 118 3.61 24.08 8.36
N LYS A 119 2.86 25.16 8.47
CA LYS A 119 2.63 25.86 9.74
C LYS A 119 1.74 25.06 10.68
N LEU A 120 0.70 24.40 10.15
CA LEU A 120 -0.24 23.58 10.93
C LEU A 120 0.45 22.38 11.63
N PHE A 121 1.35 21.69 10.94
CA PHE A 121 2.00 20.46 11.44
C PHE A 121 3.37 20.68 12.07
N ARG A 122 3.85 21.93 12.19
CA ARG A 122 5.15 22.24 12.80
C ARG A 122 5.17 22.23 14.33
N SER A 123 4.01 22.10 14.97
CA SER A 123 3.87 22.18 16.43
C SER A 123 3.52 20.84 17.10
N SER A 124 3.93 19.71 16.52
CA SER A 124 3.94 18.41 17.23
C SER A 124 5.29 18.18 17.90
#